data_AF-A0A1C5MXT8-F1
#
_entry.id   AF-A0A1C5MXT8-F1
#
_cell.length_a   1.000
_cell.length_b   1.000
_cell.length_c   1.000
_cell.angle_alpha   90.00
_cell.angle_beta   90.00
_cell.angle_gamma   90.00
#
_symmetry.space_group_name_H-M   'P 1'
#
loop_
_entity.id
_entity.type
_entity.pdbx_description
1 polymer ?
#
loop_
_entity_poly.entity_id
_entity_poly.type
_entity_poly.pdbx_seq_one_letter_code
_entity_poly.pdbx_strand_id
1 'polypeptide(L)'
;MNMVCKCGGKEFFTEEHGNQTGLYCSACGKWQKWLKKDEIRLFNRGIKVENASLLERLKARIEESAIKVSTVKAPHTYMKAVGTRELEKILEEELGNEDTK
;
A
#
# COMPACT_ATOMS: atom_id res chain seq x y z
N MET A 1 -14.11 7.66 14.98
CA MET A 1 -15.31 7.48 14.14
C MET A 1 -15.01 6.33 13.19
N ASN A 2 -15.46 5.11 13.50
CA ASN A 2 -15.19 3.95 12.64
C ASN A 2 -16.18 3.97 11.48
N MET A 3 -15.79 4.59 10.36
CA MET A 3 -16.60 4.59 9.15
C MET A 3 -16.47 3.21 8.51
N VAL A 4 -17.59 2.51 8.34
CA VAL A 4 -17.64 1.17 7.73
C VAL A 4 -18.66 1.24 6.60
N CYS A 5 -18.28 0.75 5.43
CA CYS A 5 -19.20 0.68 4.30
C CYS A 5 -20.31 -0.35 4.59
N LYS A 6 -21.46 -0.22 3.93
CA LYS A 6 -22.55 -1.22 4.01
C LYS A 6 -22.11 -2.63 3.57
N CYS A 7 -21.03 -2.75 2.80
CA CYS A 7 -20.45 -4.04 2.44
C CYS A 7 -19.52 -4.65 3.51
N GLY A 8 -19.29 -3.95 4.63
CA GLY A 8 -18.33 -4.37 5.67
C GLY A 8 -16.90 -3.86 5.44
N GLY A 9 -16.59 -3.29 4.28
CA GLY A 9 -15.28 -2.72 3.98
C GLY A 9 -14.95 -1.53 4.88
N LYS A 10 -13.71 -1.51 5.40
CA LYS A 10 -13.15 -0.42 6.23
C LYS A 10 -12.18 0.46 5.44
N GLU A 11 -11.81 0.02 4.24
CA GLU A 11 -10.92 0.73 3.35
C GLU A 11 -11.71 1.58 2.36
N PHE A 12 -11.19 2.78 2.12
CA PHE A 12 -11.79 3.76 1.24
C PHE A 12 -10.72 4.46 0.41
N PHE A 13 -11.09 4.90 -0.78
CA PHE A 13 -10.26 5.72 -1.65
C PHE A 13 -11.01 6.96 -2.11
N THR A 14 -10.27 7.98 -2.54
CA THR A 14 -10.85 9.22 -3.05
C THR A 14 -10.65 9.33 -4.56
N GLU A 15 -11.69 9.71 -5.27
CA GLU A 15 -11.65 9.90 -6.72
C GLU A 15 -12.24 11.25 -7.11
N GLU A 16 -11.62 11.93 -8.07
CA GLU A 16 -12.02 13.25 -8.54
C GLU A 16 -13.01 13.11 -9.70
N HIS A 17 -14.21 13.64 -9.53
CA HIS A 17 -15.21 13.75 -10.58
C HIS A 17 -15.50 15.23 -10.85
N GLY A 18 -14.85 15.76 -11.89
CA GLY A 18 -14.94 17.17 -12.25
C GLY A 18 -14.32 18.05 -11.18
N ASN A 19 -15.16 18.84 -10.49
CA ASN A 19 -14.74 19.78 -9.45
C ASN A 19 -14.96 19.26 -8.02
N GLN A 20 -15.43 18.02 -7.86
CA GLN A 20 -15.70 17.42 -6.56
C GLN A 20 -14.92 16.12 -6.40
N THR A 21 -14.44 15.86 -5.19
CA THR A 21 -13.78 14.60 -4.83
C THR A 21 -14.76 13.75 -4.03
N GLY A 22 -15.04 12.55 -4.51
CA GLY A 22 -15.87 11.57 -3.83
C GLY A 22 -15.03 10.62 -2.99
N LEU A 23 -15.60 10.12 -1.89
CA LEU A 23 -15.06 9.00 -1.12
C LEU A 23 -15.80 7.73 -1.52
N TYR A 24 -15.05 6.71 -1.89
CA TYR A 24 -15.54 5.43 -2.39
C TYR A 24 -15.00 4.29 -1.53
N CYS A 25 -15.76 3.21 -1.42
CA CYS A 25 -15.30 2.01 -0.71
C CYS A 25 -14.42 1.15 -1.62
N SER A 26 -13.22 0.77 -1.16
CA SER A 26 -12.31 -0.09 -1.92
C SER A 26 -12.89 -1.49 -2.16
N ALA A 27 -13.64 -2.03 -1.20
CA ALA A 27 -14.19 -3.38 -1.28
C ALA A 27 -15.38 -3.53 -2.25
N CYS A 28 -16.19 -2.47 -2.46
CA CYS A 28 -17.39 -2.58 -3.30
C CYS A 28 -17.54 -1.48 -4.36
N GLY A 29 -16.61 -0.52 -4.43
CA GLY A 29 -16.63 0.60 -5.38
C GLY A 29 -17.76 1.60 -5.17
N LYS A 30 -18.61 1.43 -4.15
CA LYS A 30 -19.77 2.32 -3.94
C LYS A 30 -19.34 3.67 -3.39
N TRP A 31 -19.90 4.72 -3.98
CA TRP A 31 -19.84 6.08 -3.46
C TRP A 31 -20.43 6.15 -2.05
N GLN A 32 -19.73 6.83 -1.14
CA GLN A 32 -20.18 7.06 0.23
C GLN A 32 -20.61 8.51 0.44
N LYS A 33 -19.76 9.46 0.06
CA LYS A 33 -20.03 10.90 0.18
C LYS A 33 -19.11 11.74 -0.69
N TRP A 34 -19.51 12.98 -0.95
CA TRP A 34 -18.61 14.02 -1.43
C TRP A 34 -17.78 14.57 -0.28
N LEU A 35 -16.49 14.78 -0.52
CA LEU A 35 -15.56 15.32 0.47
C LEU A 35 -15.38 16.83 0.30
N LYS A 36 -15.33 17.54 1.42
CA LYS A 36 -14.92 18.95 1.45
C LYS A 36 -13.39 19.07 1.36
N LYS A 37 -12.90 20.24 0.97
CA LYS A 37 -11.47 20.54 0.81
C LYS A 37 -10.62 20.17 2.02
N ASP A 38 -11.11 20.41 3.23
CA ASP A 38 -10.37 20.08 4.46
C ASP A 38 -10.37 18.57 4.75
N GLU A 39 -11.44 17.85 4.41
CA GLU A 39 -11.48 16.39 4.54
C GLU A 39 -10.50 15.72 3.57
N ILE A 40 -10.43 16.22 2.32
CA ILE A 40 -9.44 15.77 1.34
C ILE A 40 -8.02 15.97 1.87
N ARG A 41 -7.74 17.14 2.47
CA ARG A 41 -6.43 17.45 3.05
C ARG A 41 -6.07 16.53 4.22
N LEU A 42 -7.02 16.25 5.11
CA LEU A 42 -6.81 15.35 6.25
C LEU A 42 -6.58 13.91 5.77
N PHE A 43 -7.37 13.44 4.81
CA PHE A 43 -7.24 12.11 4.23
C PHE A 43 -5.87 11.90 3.57
N ASN A 44 -5.45 12.85 2.73
CA ASN A 44 -4.14 12.79 2.07
C ASN A 44 -2.96 12.87 3.05
N ARG A 45 -3.12 13.57 4.18
CA ARG A 45 -2.08 13.58 5.23
C ARG A 45 -1.97 12.22 5.92
N GLY A 46 -3.10 11.58 6.23
CA GLY A 46 -3.12 10.24 6.82
C GLY A 46 -2.38 9.22 5.94
N ILE A 47 -2.75 9.14 4.66
CA ILE A 47 -2.11 8.26 3.69
C ILE A 47 -0.61 8.53 3.56
N LYS A 48 -0.20 9.80 3.52
CA LYS A 48 1.23 10.16 3.42
C LYS A 48 2.04 9.70 4.64
N VAL A 49 1.48 9.82 5.84
CA VAL A 49 2.15 9.39 7.08
C VAL A 49 2.29 7.87 7.12
N GLU A 50 1.21 7.15 6.76
CA GLU A 50 1.22 5.69 6.70
C GLU A 50 2.22 5.17 5.66
N ASN A 51 2.20 5.70 4.44
CA ASN A 51 3.13 5.34 3.38
C ASN A 51 4.60 5.68 3.72
N ALA A 52 4.85 6.80 4.41
CA ALA A 52 6.20 7.13 4.88
C ALA A 52 6.70 6.08 5.90
N SER A 53 5.83 5.62 6.80
CA SER A 53 6.16 4.58 7.77
C SER A 53 6.39 3.21 7.13
N LEU A 54 5.62 2.86 6.10
CA LEU A 54 5.82 1.64 5.32
C LEU A 54 7.14 1.69 4.55
N LEU A 55 7.45 2.82 3.93
CA LEU A 55 8.70 3.02 3.20
C LEU A 55 9.92 2.88 4.12
N GLU A 56 9.86 3.42 5.33
CA GLU A 56 10.94 3.31 6.30
C GLU A 56 11.14 1.87 6.78
N ARG A 57 10.05 1.14 7.05
CA ARG A 57 10.10 -0.29 7.40
C ARG A 57 10.63 -1.16 6.27
N LEU A 58 10.20 -0.91 5.03
CA LEU A 58 10.70 -1.60 3.83
C LEU A 58 12.19 -1.36 3.64
N LYS A 59 12.67 -0.12 3.82
CA LYS A 59 14.10 0.20 3.74
C LYS A 59 14.91 -0.51 4.82
N ALA A 60 14.43 -0.52 6.06
CA ALA A 60 15.08 -1.26 7.15
C ALA A 60 15.18 -2.77 6.84
N ARG A 61 14.09 -3.37 6.34
CA ARG A 61 14.11 -4.79 5.92
C ARG A 61 15.07 -5.04 4.75
N ILE A 62 15.17 -4.13 3.78
CA ILE A 62 16.11 -4.24 2.66
C ILE A 62 17.56 -4.19 3.18
N GLU A 63 17.86 -3.28 4.10
CA GLU A 63 19.19 -3.15 4.72
C GLU A 63 19.56 -4.37 5.58
N GLU A 64 18.58 -4.93 6.31
CA GLU A 64 18.74 -6.16 7.10
C GLU A 64 18.84 -7.41 6.21
N SER A 65 18.13 -7.44 5.09
CA SER A 65 18.22 -8.49 4.08
C SER A 65 19.54 -8.35 3.33
N ALA A 66 20.60 -8.86 3.95
CA ALA A 66 21.94 -8.93 3.43
C ALA A 66 22.03 -9.87 2.20
N ILE A 67 21.42 -9.50 1.07
CA ILE A 67 21.85 -10.00 -0.23
C ILE A 67 23.20 -9.33 -0.49
N LYS A 68 24.27 -9.99 -0.03
CA LYS A 68 25.64 -9.73 -0.50
C LYS A 68 25.66 -10.08 -2.00
N VAL A 69 25.33 -9.10 -2.85
CA VAL A 69 25.62 -9.09 -4.29
C VAL A 69 27.13 -8.97 -4.50
N SER A 70 27.93 -9.83 -3.88
CA SER A 70 29.38 -9.85 -4.05
C SER A 70 29.91 -11.19 -4.52
N THR A 71 29.07 -12.24 -4.58
CA THR A 71 29.51 -13.59 -4.98
C THR A 71 28.97 -14.05 -6.34
N VAL A 72 28.21 -13.23 -7.06
CA VAL A 72 27.66 -13.63 -8.36
C VAL A 72 28.58 -13.17 -9.49
N LYS A 73 29.17 -14.12 -10.21
CA LYS A 73 30.06 -13.94 -11.36
C LYS A 73 29.43 -13.16 -12.54
N ALA A 74 28.10 -12.94 -12.50
CA ALA A 74 27.35 -12.02 -13.36
C ALA A 74 26.15 -11.43 -12.57
N PRO A 75 26.36 -10.34 -11.81
CA PRO A 75 25.41 -9.82 -10.82
C PRO A 75 24.03 -9.46 -11.39
N HIS A 76 23.97 -8.95 -12.62
CA HIS A 76 22.75 -8.35 -13.15
C HIS A 76 21.62 -9.37 -13.42
N THR A 77 21.96 -10.58 -13.87
CA THR A 77 20.97 -11.62 -14.20
C THR A 77 20.41 -12.27 -12.93
N TYR A 78 21.28 -12.52 -11.94
CA TYR A 78 20.88 -13.06 -10.64
C TYR A 78 20.06 -12.04 -9.84
N MET A 79 20.47 -10.76 -9.80
CA MET A 79 19.68 -9.73 -9.14
C MET A 79 18.29 -9.55 -9.76
N LYS A 80 18.16 -9.67 -11.10
CA LYS A 80 16.84 -9.65 -11.75
C LYS A 80 15.99 -10.86 -11.37
N ALA A 81 16.57 -12.06 -11.32
CA ALA A 81 15.83 -13.30 -11.05
C ALA A 81 15.50 -13.52 -9.56
N VAL A 82 16.42 -13.14 -8.65
CA VAL A 82 16.21 -13.24 -7.21
C VAL A 82 15.42 -12.04 -6.70
N GLY A 83 15.68 -10.84 -7.20
CA GLY A 83 14.88 -9.66 -6.85
C GLY A 83 13.41 -9.84 -7.22
N THR A 84 13.10 -10.42 -8.39
CA THR A 84 11.69 -10.68 -8.77
C THR A 84 11.02 -11.73 -7.88
N ARG A 85 11.66 -12.88 -7.63
CA ARG A 85 11.09 -13.95 -6.78
C ARG A 85 11.00 -13.60 -5.30
N GLU A 86 11.99 -12.90 -4.75
CA GLU A 86 11.96 -12.45 -3.35
C GLU A 86 10.91 -11.35 -3.17
N LEU A 87 10.79 -10.42 -4.12
CA LEU A 87 9.71 -9.42 -4.09
C LEU A 87 8.33 -10.05 -4.23
N GLU A 88 8.17 -11.06 -5.09
CA GLU A 88 6.92 -11.83 -5.22
C GLU A 88 6.55 -12.52 -3.90
N LYS A 89 7.51 -13.18 -3.23
CA LYS A 89 7.28 -13.81 -1.92
C LYS A 89 6.95 -12.79 -0.84
N ILE A 90 7.67 -11.66 -0.78
CA ILE A 90 7.38 -10.60 0.18
C ILE A 90 5.98 -10.04 -0.08
N LEU A 91 5.61 -9.81 -1.34
CA LEU A 91 4.30 -9.29 -1.69
C LEU A 91 3.18 -10.29 -1.36
N GLU A 92 3.39 -11.59 -1.59
CA GLU A 92 2.46 -12.66 -1.21
C GLU A 92 2.34 -12.81 0.31
N GLU A 93 3.42 -12.68 1.07
CA GLU A 93 3.41 -12.79 2.54
C GLU A 93 2.75 -11.59 3.21
N GLU A 94 2.95 -10.38 2.66
CA GLU A 94 2.31 -9.16 3.17
C GLU A 94 0.82 -9.09 2.78
N LEU A 95 0.43 -9.52 1.56
CA LEU A 95 -0.98 -9.54 1.13
C LEU A 95 -1.76 -10.78 1.63
N GLY A 96 -1.08 -11.90 1.87
CA GLY A 96 -1.70 -13.15 2.32
C GLY A 96 -1.99 -13.22 3.82
N ASN A 97 -1.50 -12.26 4.60
CA ASN A 97 -1.76 -12.18 6.04
C ASN A 97 -3.03 -11.40 6.41
N GLU A 98 -3.82 -10.93 5.44
CA GLU A 98 -5.02 -10.13 5.70
C GLU A 98 -6.32 -10.95 5.88
N ASP A 99 -6.22 -12.29 5.96
CA ASP A 99 -7.39 -13.19 6.14
C ASP A 99 -7.41 -13.97 7.46
N THR A 100 -6.56 -13.68 8.44
CA THR A 100 -6.67 -14.35 9.76
C THR A 100 -6.44 -13.43 10.96
N LYS A 101 -7.42 -12.56 11.27
CA LYS A 101 -7.87 -12.32 12.66
C LYS A 101 -9.17 -11.53 12.77
#